data_AF-A0A6A5GN75-F1
#
_entry.id   AF-A0A6A5GN75-F1
#
_cell.length_a   1.000
_cell.length_b   1.000
_cell.length_c   1.000
_cell.angle_alpha   90.00
_cell.angle_beta   90.00
_cell.angle_gamma   90.00
#
_symmetry.space_group_name_H-M   'P 1'
#
loop_
_entity.id
_entity.type
_entity.pdbx_description
1 polymer ?
#
loop_
_entity_poly.entity_id
_entity_poly.type
_entity_poly.pdbx_seq_one_letter_code
_entity_poly.pdbx_strand_id
1 'polypeptide(L)'
;MRSMIARENNIANMNELVWDKELERKASKMTCNRMVTGPDYTIVVTPSEQAVRSSGFSYFVNFLCPTQTKIGCFDFHPPCVGTLGANYAGVCLIGPKNKTSQADFIKGEPGFACPGETRTDGLCVMDGADVTP
;
A
#
# COMPACT_ATOMS: atom_id res chain seq x y z
N MET A 1 5.23 7.99 -5.30
CA MET A 1 6.02 6.74 -5.33
C MET A 1 5.50 5.74 -6.36
N ARG A 2 4.25 5.25 -6.30
CA ARG A 2 3.73 4.21 -7.24
C ARG A 2 3.89 4.56 -8.73
N SER A 3 3.52 5.78 -9.14
CA SER A 3 3.70 6.24 -10.55
C SER A 3 5.17 6.24 -10.99
N MET A 4 6.09 6.71 -10.13
CA MET A 4 7.53 6.66 -10.40
C MET A 4 8.01 5.22 -10.61
N ILE A 5 7.66 4.31 -9.70
CA ILE A 5 8.05 2.90 -9.81
C ILE A 5 7.45 2.24 -11.05
N ALA A 6 6.20 2.54 -11.40
CA ALA A 6 5.57 2.01 -12.60
C ALA A 6 6.33 2.42 -13.87
N ARG A 7 6.77 3.68 -13.95
CA ARG A 7 7.59 4.19 -15.06
C ARG A 7 8.97 3.52 -15.10
N GLU A 8 9.70 3.51 -13.99
CA GLU A 8 11.06 2.97 -13.92
C GLU A 8 11.11 1.46 -14.21
N ASN A 9 10.04 0.72 -13.90
CA ASN A 9 9.99 -0.73 -14.03
C ASN A 9 9.09 -1.23 -15.16
N ASN A 10 8.55 -0.33 -15.99
CA ASN A 10 7.61 -0.63 -17.07
C ASN A 10 6.44 -1.52 -16.61
N ILE A 11 5.67 -1.04 -15.64
CA ILE A 11 4.49 -1.73 -15.09
C ILE A 11 3.24 -1.09 -15.67
N ALA A 12 2.49 -1.84 -16.47
CA ALA A 12 1.37 -1.35 -17.26
C ALA A 12 0.03 -1.27 -16.50
N ASN A 13 -0.12 -2.00 -15.40
CA ASN A 13 -1.38 -2.18 -14.65
C ASN A 13 -1.33 -1.64 -13.22
N MET A 14 -0.50 -0.64 -12.94
CA MET A 14 -0.36 -0.09 -11.59
C MET A 14 -1.59 0.73 -11.21
N ASN A 15 -2.45 0.19 -10.34
CA ASN A 15 -3.60 0.93 -9.85
C ASN A 15 -3.17 2.11 -8.96
N GLU A 16 -3.98 3.17 -8.97
CA GLU A 16 -3.96 4.14 -7.88
C GLU A 16 -4.40 3.50 -6.56
N LEU A 17 -4.09 4.16 -5.45
CA LEU A 17 -4.62 3.78 -4.14
C LEU A 17 -5.64 4.81 -3.70
N VAL A 18 -6.85 4.34 -3.45
CA VAL A 18 -7.95 5.13 -2.87
C VAL A 18 -7.95 4.94 -1.36
N TRP A 19 -8.23 6.01 -0.62
CA TRP A 19 -8.38 5.92 0.82
C TRP A 19 -9.63 5.13 1.20
N ASP A 20 -9.47 4.14 2.08
CA ASP A 20 -10.56 3.28 2.55
C ASP A 20 -10.73 3.41 4.07
N LYS A 21 -11.88 3.95 4.48
CA LYS A 21 -12.22 4.20 5.88
C LYS A 21 -12.33 2.90 6.69
N GLU A 22 -12.67 1.77 6.07
CA GLU A 22 -12.73 0.49 6.77
C GLU A 22 -11.33 -0.03 7.08
N LEU A 23 -10.40 0.08 6.13
CA LEU A 23 -8.98 -0.22 6.33
C LEU A 23 -8.37 0.70 7.40
N GLU A 24 -8.68 1.99 7.39
CA GLU A 24 -8.27 2.93 8.45
C GLU A 24 -8.82 2.49 9.83
N ARG A 25 -10.11 2.18 9.92
CA ARG A 25 -10.75 1.70 11.16
C ARG A 25 -10.22 0.34 11.61
N LYS A 26 -9.69 -0.49 10.70
CA LYS A 26 -8.99 -1.74 11.04
C LYS A 26 -7.56 -1.43 11.53
N ALA A 27 -6.86 -0.51 10.88
CA ALA A 27 -5.53 -0.05 11.26
C ALA A 27 -5.53 0.56 12.68
N SER A 28 -6.56 1.34 13.03
CA SER A 28 -6.68 1.96 14.37
C SER A 28 -6.85 0.98 15.53
N LYS A 29 -7.21 -0.28 15.23
CA LYS A 29 -7.33 -1.36 16.21
C LYS A 29 -6.03 -2.16 16.35
N MET A 30 -5.05 -1.92 15.50
CA MET A 30 -3.75 -2.58 15.59
C MET A 30 -2.97 -2.02 16.77
N THR A 31 -2.10 -2.86 17.32
CA THR A 31 -1.14 -2.43 18.32
C THR A 31 0.25 -2.82 17.86
N CYS A 32 1.26 -2.23 18.47
CA CYS A 32 2.65 -2.40 18.07
C CYS A 32 3.16 -3.83 18.26
N ASN A 33 2.55 -4.56 19.19
CA ASN A 33 2.83 -5.98 19.44
C ASN A 33 1.88 -6.91 18.65
N ARG A 34 0.87 -6.35 17.98
CA ARG A 34 -0.16 -7.11 17.26
C ARG A 34 -0.64 -6.36 16.02
N MET A 35 0.16 -6.47 14.96
CA MET A 35 -0.24 -6.14 13.60
C MET A 35 -0.57 -7.44 12.88
N VAL A 36 -1.79 -7.58 12.36
CA VAL A 36 -2.23 -8.78 11.64
C VAL A 36 -2.66 -8.47 10.21
N THR A 37 -2.36 -9.37 9.27
CA THR A 37 -2.91 -9.33 7.92
C THR A 37 -4.31 -9.93 7.90
N GLY A 38 -5.10 -9.60 6.87
CA GLY A 38 -6.45 -10.12 6.66
C GLY A 38 -6.56 -11.03 5.44
N PRO A 39 -7.77 -11.53 5.16
CA PRO A 39 -8.03 -12.24 3.90
C PRO A 39 -7.92 -11.32 2.68
N ASP A 40 -8.28 -10.04 2.85
CA ASP A 40 -8.46 -9.02 1.82
C ASP A 40 -7.53 -7.80 2.01
N TYR A 41 -6.57 -7.87 2.92
CA TYR A 41 -5.58 -6.82 3.11
C TYR A 41 -4.28 -7.37 3.70
N THR A 42 -3.20 -6.65 3.48
CA THR A 42 -1.90 -6.88 4.11
C THR A 42 -1.39 -5.61 4.80
N ILE A 43 -0.30 -5.73 5.53
CA ILE A 43 0.29 -4.65 6.31
C ILE A 43 1.42 -3.99 5.51
N VAL A 44 1.45 -2.66 5.60
CA VAL A 44 2.58 -1.82 5.25
C VAL A 44 2.93 -1.05 6.53
N VAL A 45 4.03 -1.41 7.17
CA VAL A 45 4.51 -0.69 8.35
C VAL A 45 5.10 0.64 7.92
N THR A 46 4.80 1.71 8.67
CA THR A 46 5.48 3.00 8.49
C THR A 46 6.64 3.05 9.49
N PRO A 47 7.89 2.87 9.02
CA PRO A 47 9.02 3.00 9.91
C PRO A 47 9.11 4.45 10.42
N SER A 48 9.57 4.63 11.65
CA SER A 48 10.04 5.94 12.09
C SER A 48 11.13 6.48 11.15
N GLU A 49 11.32 7.80 11.10
CA GLU A 49 12.28 8.45 10.17
C GLU A 49 13.69 7.84 10.23
N GLN A 50 14.12 7.35 11.41
CA GLN A 50 15.40 6.65 11.59
C GLN A 50 15.46 5.30 10.85
N ALA A 51 14.36 4.56 10.78
CA ALA A 51 14.29 3.26 10.12
C ALA A 51 14.04 3.37 8.60
N VAL A 52 13.48 4.48 8.10
CA VAL A 52 13.33 4.73 6.65
C VAL A 52 14.70 4.71 5.95
N ARG A 53 15.74 5.23 6.58
CA ARG A 53 17.11 5.31 6.03
C ARG A 53 17.78 3.94 5.80
N SER A 54 17.34 2.90 6.50
CA SER A 54 17.90 1.55 6.43
C SER A 54 16.98 0.53 5.75
N SER A 55 15.77 0.94 5.38
CA SER A 55 14.75 0.04 4.83
C SER A 55 14.88 -0.07 3.31
N GLY A 56 15.29 -1.26 2.82
CA GLY A 56 15.36 -1.56 1.39
C GLY A 56 13.97 -1.74 0.74
N PHE A 57 13.95 -1.79 -0.60
CA PHE A 57 12.76 -1.91 -1.47
C PHE A 57 11.76 -3.03 -1.05
N SER A 58 12.26 -4.09 -0.42
CA SER A 58 11.47 -5.23 0.09
C SER A 58 10.36 -4.82 1.06
N TYR A 59 10.58 -3.79 1.89
CA TYR A 59 9.58 -3.33 2.86
C TYR A 59 8.30 -2.78 2.21
N PHE A 60 8.41 -2.30 0.97
CA PHE A 60 7.30 -1.70 0.25
C PHE A 60 6.71 -2.63 -0.81
N VAL A 61 7.11 -3.91 -0.87
CA VAL A 61 6.62 -4.83 -1.92
C VAL A 61 5.09 -4.92 -1.95
N ASN A 62 4.46 -4.93 -0.77
CA ASN A 62 3.00 -4.92 -0.65
C ASN A 62 2.41 -3.58 -1.10
N PHE A 63 3.06 -2.47 -0.75
CA PHE A 63 2.66 -1.14 -1.18
C PHE A 63 2.85 -0.91 -2.68
N LEU A 64 3.75 -1.64 -3.33
CA LEU A 64 4.07 -1.53 -4.75
C LEU A 64 3.38 -2.59 -5.62
N CYS A 65 2.58 -3.47 -5.02
CA CYS A 65 1.80 -4.44 -5.75
C CYS A 65 0.76 -3.72 -6.65
N PRO A 66 0.78 -3.93 -7.99
CA PRO A 66 -0.04 -3.18 -8.94
C PRO A 66 -1.54 -3.40 -8.71
N THR A 67 -1.91 -4.60 -8.27
CA THR A 67 -3.30 -5.01 -8.05
C THR A 67 -3.91 -4.49 -6.75
N GLN A 68 -3.14 -3.82 -5.89
CA GLN A 68 -3.68 -3.11 -4.73
C GLN A 68 -4.37 -1.83 -5.16
N THR A 69 -5.52 -1.54 -4.55
CA THR A 69 -6.40 -0.44 -4.95
C THR A 69 -6.85 0.43 -3.78
N LYS A 70 -6.70 -0.05 -2.54
CA LYS A 70 -7.20 0.60 -1.33
C LYS A 70 -6.12 0.68 -0.27
N ILE A 71 -6.10 1.78 0.48
CA ILE A 71 -5.20 1.97 1.62
C ILE A 71 -5.92 2.67 2.77
N GLY A 72 -5.61 2.30 4.02
CA GLY A 72 -6.01 3.04 5.20
C GLY A 72 -4.95 2.93 6.28
N CYS A 73 -4.58 4.05 6.90
CA CYS A 73 -3.46 4.13 7.83
C CYS A 73 -3.86 4.66 9.20
N PHE A 74 -3.10 4.31 10.21
CA PHE A 74 -3.23 4.85 11.55
C PHE A 74 -1.85 5.15 12.13
N ASP A 75 -1.66 6.38 12.62
CA ASP A 75 -0.41 6.81 13.23
C ASP A 75 -0.42 6.55 14.74
N PHE A 76 0.66 5.96 15.24
CA PHE A 76 0.84 5.74 16.67
C PHE A 76 1.36 7.01 17.33
N HIS A 77 0.63 7.51 18.33
CA HIS A 77 1.04 8.65 19.12
C HIS A 77 1.05 8.27 20.61
N PRO A 78 2.23 8.11 21.24
CA PRO A 78 3.58 8.23 20.66
C PRO A 78 3.93 7.06 19.71
N PRO A 79 4.98 7.21 18.86
CA PRO A 79 5.57 6.07 18.14
C PRO A 79 5.93 4.96 19.11
N CYS A 80 5.84 3.72 18.65
CA CYS A 80 5.92 2.58 19.54
C CYS A 80 7.02 1.61 19.16
N VAL A 81 7.47 0.86 20.17
CA VAL A 81 8.52 -0.14 20.06
C VAL A 81 7.89 -1.53 19.93
N GLY A 82 8.07 -2.18 18.80
CA GLY A 82 7.65 -3.56 18.61
C GLY A 82 8.53 -4.57 19.36
N THR A 83 8.13 -5.84 19.35
CA THR A 83 8.75 -6.94 20.11
C THR A 83 10.24 -7.19 19.81
N LEU A 84 10.77 -6.63 18.72
CA LEU A 84 12.18 -6.72 18.30
C LEU A 84 12.94 -5.38 18.40
N GLY A 85 12.41 -4.40 19.13
CA GLY A 85 13.01 -3.07 19.25
C GLY A 85 12.78 -2.14 18.04
N ALA A 86 11.96 -2.56 17.08
CA ALA A 86 11.64 -1.75 15.91
C ALA A 86 10.69 -0.59 16.27
N ASN A 87 11.06 0.62 15.87
CA ASN A 87 10.27 1.83 16.09
C ASN A 87 9.28 2.06 14.94
N TYR A 88 7.99 1.83 15.20
CA TYR A 88 6.91 2.07 14.26
C TYR A 88 6.23 3.42 14.55
N ALA A 89 6.14 4.26 13.52
CA ALA A 89 5.40 5.53 13.59
C ALA A 89 3.90 5.31 13.36
N GLY A 90 3.51 4.21 12.72
CA GLY A 90 2.13 3.89 12.39
C GLY A 90 2.04 2.57 11.64
N VAL A 91 0.85 2.29 11.14
CA VAL A 91 0.55 1.12 10.32
C VAL A 91 -0.46 1.47 9.24
N CYS A 92 -0.19 1.03 8.02
CA CYS A 92 -1.13 1.07 6.92
C CYS A 92 -1.60 -0.34 6.58
N LEU A 93 -2.87 -0.47 6.25
CA LEU A 93 -3.44 -1.66 5.64
C LEU A 93 -3.70 -1.37 4.17
N ILE A 94 -3.35 -2.32 3.31
CA ILE A 94 -3.48 -2.20 1.85
C ILE A 94 -4.16 -3.44 1.29
N GLY A 95 -5.13 -3.25 0.40
CA GLY A 95 -5.97 -4.31 -0.16
C GLY A 95 -6.29 -4.08 -1.64
N PRO A 96 -6.85 -5.10 -2.34
CA PRO A 96 -7.51 -6.29 -1.78
C PRO A 96 -6.60 -7.51 -1.57
N LYS A 97 -5.32 -7.46 -1.97
CA LYS A 97 -4.45 -8.64 -1.88
C LYS A 97 -3.74 -8.74 -0.54
N ASN A 98 -3.78 -9.92 0.05
CA ASN A 98 -2.98 -10.23 1.24
C ASN A 98 -1.56 -10.72 0.93
N LYS A 99 -1.30 -11.11 -0.33
CA LYS A 99 0.01 -11.58 -0.82
C LYS A 99 0.29 -11.02 -2.20
N THR A 100 1.54 -10.61 -2.41
CA THR A 100 2.04 -10.13 -3.70
C THR A 100 2.75 -11.27 -4.44
N SER A 101 2.51 -11.39 -5.74
CA SER A 101 3.13 -12.39 -6.62
C SER A 101 3.71 -11.72 -7.87
N GLN A 102 4.62 -12.40 -8.56
CA GLN A 102 5.17 -11.87 -9.82
C GLN A 102 4.09 -11.71 -10.90
N ALA A 103 3.06 -12.55 -10.89
CA ALA A 103 1.93 -12.49 -11.82
C ALA A 103 1.07 -11.22 -11.66
N ASP A 104 1.22 -10.48 -10.56
CA ASP A 104 0.54 -9.20 -10.35
C ASP A 104 1.11 -8.07 -11.22
N PHE A 105 2.32 -8.24 -11.76
CA PHE A 105 3.04 -7.22 -12.50
C PHE A 105 2.94 -7.47 -14.00
N ILE A 106 2.09 -6.70 -14.67
CA ILE A 106 2.01 -6.72 -16.13
C ILE A 106 3.07 -5.78 -16.69
N LYS A 107 3.96 -6.31 -17.52
CA LYS A 107 4.99 -5.51 -18.19
C LYS A 107 4.40 -4.72 -19.36
N GLY A 108 4.80 -3.46 -19.48
CA GLY A 108 4.41 -2.60 -20.60
C GLY A 108 4.45 -1.11 -20.22
N GLU A 109 3.99 -0.27 -21.14
CA GLU A 109 3.86 1.16 -20.90
C GLU A 109 2.87 1.41 -19.74
N PRO A 110 3.21 2.26 -18.76
CA PRO A 110 2.32 2.59 -17.65
C PRO A 110 0.95 3.03 -18.14
N GLY A 111 -0.11 2.38 -17.62
CA GLY A 111 -1.47 2.67 -18.01
C GLY A 111 -2.02 1.81 -19.16
N PHE A 112 -1.16 1.11 -19.89
CA PHE A 112 -1.57 0.35 -21.08
C PHE A 112 -2.44 -0.88 -20.75
N ALA A 113 -2.28 -1.44 -19.56
CA ALA A 113 -3.00 -2.62 -19.10
C ALA A 113 -4.02 -2.27 -18.00
N CYS A 114 -4.51 -1.03 -17.99
CA CYS A 114 -5.60 -0.64 -17.09
C CYS A 114 -6.92 -1.25 -17.54
N PRO A 115 -7.75 -1.75 -16.61
CA PRO A 115 -9.07 -2.26 -16.95
C PRO A 115 -10.04 -1.15 -17.37
N GLY A 116 -9.79 0.10 -16.94
CA GLY A 116 -10.60 1.27 -17.23
C GLY A 116 -9.73 2.48 -17.58
N GLU A 117 -10.07 3.63 -17.02
CA GLU A 117 -9.34 4.88 -17.29
C GLU A 117 -7.91 4.86 -16.77
N THR A 118 -7.07 5.65 -17.43
CA THR A 118 -5.66 5.87 -17.08
C THR A 118 -5.46 7.33 -16.72
N ARG A 119 -4.87 7.58 -15.56
CA ARG A 119 -4.48 8.91 -15.10
C ARG A 119 -3.31 9.44 -15.91
N THR A 120 -3.14 10.76 -15.92
CA THR A 120 -2.00 11.44 -16.58
C THR A 120 -0.63 11.04 -16.02
N ASP A 121 -0.58 10.45 -14.81
CA ASP A 121 0.63 9.93 -14.18
C ASP A 121 0.90 8.44 -14.46
N GLY A 122 0.11 7.81 -15.34
CA GLY A 122 0.26 6.43 -15.79
C GLY A 122 -0.31 5.37 -14.84
N LEU A 123 -1.09 5.79 -13.84
CA LEU A 123 -1.80 4.89 -12.92
C LEU A 123 -3.21 4.56 -13.42
N CYS A 124 -3.69 3.36 -13.13
CA CYS A 124 -5.06 2.97 -13.43
C CYS A 124 -6.03 3.58 -12.43
N VAL A 125 -7.11 4.16 -12.95
CA VAL A 125 -8.22 4.67 -12.16
C VAL A 125 -9.02 3.49 -11.60
N MET A 126 -9.43 3.61 -10.34
CA MET A 126 -10.32 2.64 -9.73
C MET A 126 -11.76 3.16 -9.73
N ASP A 127 -12.64 2.51 -10.48
CA ASP A 127 -14.08 2.85 -10.50
C ASP A 127 -14.69 2.62 -9.11
N GLY A 128 -15.20 3.69 -8.50
CA GLY A 128 -16.03 3.63 -7.29
C GLY A 128 -15.26 3.69 -5.96
N ALA A 129 -14.57 4.80 -5.70
CA ALA A 129 -14.65 5.35 -4.36
C ALA A 129 -16.09 5.85 -4.18
N ASP A 130 -16.91 5.15 -3.40
CA ASP A 130 -18.11 5.73 -2.80
C ASP A 130 -17.68 6.96 -2.00
N VAL A 131 -17.66 8.12 -2.66
CA VAL A 131 -17.70 9.42 -1.99
C VAL A 131 -19.15 9.55 -1.51
N THR A 132 -19.47 8.86 -0.41
CA THR A 132 -20.70 9.15 0.31
C THR A 132 -20.58 10.57 0.87
N PRO A 133 -21.61 11.42 0.73
CA PRO A 133 -21.60 12.82 1.18
C PRO A 133 -21.23 13.00 2.65
#